data_AF-A0A7C4YQH8-F1
#
_entry.id   AF-A0A7C4YQH8-F1
#
_cell.length_a   1.000
_cell.length_b   1.000
_cell.length_c   1.000
_cell.angle_alpha   90.00
_cell.angle_beta   90.00
_cell.angle_gamma   90.00
#
_symmetry.space_group_name_H-M   'P 1'
#
loop_
_entity.id
_entity.type
_entity.pdbx_description
1 polymer ?
#
loop_
_entity_poly.entity_id
_entity_poly.type
_entity_poly.pdbx_seq_one_letter_code
_entity_poly.pdbx_strand_id
1 'polypeptide(L)'
;FFFRFPFFNLCYYRSCLILCPLFQDRVTHHHLNMMILEKYRQVPWLFSIYENIDLKEIYVLAPKHLEPVFKRWEDHLNGNKIYRGEKVKKVDSINNPKIPIKFVRENGIKVFPYNKTPIDPAKVVDSFM
;
A
#
# COMPACT_ATOMS: atom_id res chain seq x y z
N PHE A 1 14.09 0.27 -2.46
CA PHE A 1 14.41 1.70 -2.63
C PHE A 1 13.76 2.47 -1.49
N PHE A 2 14.57 3.02 -0.58
CA PHE A 2 14.10 3.91 0.47
C PHE A 2 14.26 5.35 -0.04
N PHE A 3 13.16 6.07 -0.25
CA PHE A 3 13.22 7.50 -0.51
C PHE A 3 13.31 8.22 0.83
N ARG A 4 14.39 8.99 1.03
CA ARG A 4 14.51 9.92 2.16
C ARG A 4 13.81 11.21 1.78
N PHE A 5 12.54 11.36 2.15
CA PHE A 5 11.89 12.66 2.02
C PHE A 5 12.49 13.60 3.09
N PRO A 6 12.91 14.82 2.74
CA PRO A 6 13.58 15.74 3.68
C PRO A 6 12.70 16.19 4.85
N PHE A 7 11.40 15.85 4.84
CA PHE A 7 10.42 16.30 5.83
C PHE A 7 9.87 15.19 6.73
N PHE A 8 10.21 13.93 6.51
CA PHE A 8 9.62 12.80 7.24
C PHE A 8 10.69 11.81 7.71
N ASN A 9 10.65 11.46 9.00
CA ASN A 9 11.48 10.39 9.55
C ASN A 9 10.91 9.03 9.09
N LEU A 10 11.24 8.66 7.85
CA LEU A 10 10.66 7.52 7.12
C LEU A 10 11.20 6.15 7.52
N CYS A 11 12.07 6.06 8.52
CA CYS A 11 12.71 4.80 8.93
C CYS A 11 11.73 3.70 9.36
N TYR A 12 10.45 4.03 9.64
CA TYR A 12 9.43 3.08 10.07
C TYR A 12 8.41 2.67 8.98
N TYR A 13 8.52 3.18 7.76
CA TYR A 13 7.51 2.95 6.72
C TYR A 13 8.00 2.03 5.61
N ARG A 14 7.10 1.16 5.14
CA ARG A 14 7.21 0.63 3.78
C ARG A 14 6.64 1.67 2.82
N SER A 15 7.52 2.43 2.17
CA SER A 15 7.11 3.38 1.14
C SER A 15 6.69 2.62 -0.12
N CYS A 16 5.42 2.72 -0.49
CA CYS A 16 4.91 2.24 -1.76
C CYS A 16 4.75 3.44 -2.70
N LEU A 17 5.57 3.46 -3.73
CA LEU A 17 5.60 4.57 -4.67
C LEU A 17 4.57 4.29 -5.78
N ILE A 18 3.47 5.04 -5.79
CA ILE A 18 2.47 4.98 -6.87
C ILE A 18 2.85 6.04 -7.89
N LEU A 19 3.75 5.67 -8.81
CA LEU A 19 4.08 6.49 -9.97
C LEU A 19 2.93 6.46 -10.98
N CYS A 20 2.26 7.60 -11.13
CA CYS A 20 1.37 7.93 -12.24
C CYS A 20 0.15 7.00 -12.46
N PRO A 21 -1.09 7.53 -12.58
CA PRO A 21 -2.24 6.70 -12.98
C PRO A 21 -2.07 6.02 -14.35
N LEU A 22 -1.11 6.46 -15.18
CA LEU A 22 -0.75 5.86 -16.47
C LEU A 22 0.30 4.72 -16.37
N PHE A 23 1.04 4.59 -15.25
CA PHE A 23 2.07 3.56 -15.04
C PHE A 23 1.77 2.75 -13.77
N GLN A 24 0.70 1.96 -13.81
CA GLN A 24 0.21 1.12 -12.71
C GLN A 24 1.12 -0.08 -12.33
N ASP A 25 2.42 -0.06 -12.61
CA ASP A 25 3.13 -1.32 -12.90
C ASP A 25 4.11 -1.86 -11.86
N ARG A 26 4.36 -1.22 -10.71
CA ARG A 26 5.30 -1.81 -9.72
C ARG A 26 4.95 -1.47 -8.27
N VAL A 27 3.93 -2.10 -7.70
CA VAL A 27 3.29 -1.58 -6.47
C VAL A 27 3.51 -2.45 -5.23
N THR A 28 3.97 -3.71 -5.34
CA THR A 28 4.07 -4.58 -4.13
C THR A 28 5.32 -5.46 -4.06
N HIS A 29 5.32 -6.61 -4.74
CA HIS A 29 6.43 -7.56 -4.84
C HIS A 29 6.21 -8.47 -6.06
N HIS A 30 7.28 -8.78 -6.81
CA HIS A 30 7.19 -9.65 -7.99
C HIS A 30 6.81 -11.10 -7.66
N HIS A 31 7.02 -11.51 -6.41
CA HIS A 31 6.61 -12.80 -5.86
C HIS A 31 5.95 -12.59 -4.49
N LEU A 32 4.72 -12.07 -4.43
CA LEU A 32 4.01 -11.97 -3.14
C LEU A 32 3.67 -13.38 -2.66
N ASN A 33 4.17 -13.77 -1.49
CA ASN A 33 3.88 -15.04 -0.83
C ASN A 33 3.39 -14.78 0.61
N MET A 34 3.03 -15.84 1.34
CA MET A 34 2.49 -15.73 2.71
C MET A 34 3.47 -15.04 3.67
N MET A 35 4.77 -15.38 3.64
CA MET A 35 5.77 -14.76 4.50
C MET A 35 5.91 -13.24 4.27
N ILE A 36 5.78 -12.79 3.01
CA ILE A 36 5.83 -11.37 2.68
C ILE A 36 4.53 -10.68 3.12
N LEU A 37 3.39 -11.33 2.96
CA LEU A 37 2.09 -10.81 3.39
C LEU A 37 2.04 -10.58 4.91
N GLU A 38 2.62 -11.49 5.71
CA GLU A 38 2.76 -11.33 7.15
C GLU A 38 3.60 -10.09 7.51
N LYS A 39 4.71 -9.85 6.80
CA LYS A 39 5.51 -8.63 6.98
C LYS A 39 4.73 -7.36 6.63
N TYR A 40 3.83 -7.42 5.65
CA TYR A 40 3.02 -6.26 5.24
C TYR A 40 2.04 -5.82 6.32
N ARG A 41 1.53 -6.77 7.10
CA ARG A 41 0.61 -6.52 8.23
C ARG A 41 1.28 -5.89 9.44
N GLN A 42 2.60 -5.89 9.51
CA GLN A 42 3.34 -5.39 10.68
C GLN A 42 3.64 -3.89 10.62
N VAL A 43 3.56 -3.26 9.45
CA VAL A 43 4.02 -1.89 9.25
C VAL A 43 2.98 -1.03 8.56
N PRO A 44 2.87 0.27 8.91
CA PRO A 44 2.07 1.22 8.15
C PRO A 44 2.68 1.46 6.76
N TRP A 45 1.80 1.82 5.83
CA TRP A 45 2.15 2.07 4.44
C TRP A 45 1.98 3.54 4.12
N LEU A 46 2.94 4.06 3.37
CA LEU A 46 2.90 5.40 2.82
C LEU A 46 2.81 5.30 1.30
N PHE A 47 1.77 5.90 0.74
CA PHE A 47 1.49 5.92 -0.69
C PHE A 47 1.70 7.33 -1.23
N SER A 48 2.72 7.49 -2.07
CA SER A 48 2.97 8.74 -2.79
C SER A 48 2.42 8.65 -4.21
N ILE A 49 1.61 9.62 -4.60
CA ILE A 49 0.96 9.70 -5.92
C ILE A 49 1.60 10.86 -6.70
N TYR A 50 2.15 10.52 -7.86
CA TYR A 50 2.78 11.47 -8.76
C TYR A 50 1.96 11.66 -10.05
N GLU A 51 2.03 12.85 -10.61
CA GLU A 51 1.69 13.12 -12.00
C GLU A 51 2.98 13.57 -12.69
N ASN A 52 3.49 12.79 -13.65
CA ASN A 52 4.84 12.93 -14.18
C ASN A 52 5.91 12.86 -13.06
N ILE A 53 6.64 13.95 -12.86
CA ILE A 53 7.64 14.11 -11.79
C ILE A 53 7.09 14.87 -10.57
N ASP A 54 5.86 15.36 -10.65
CA ASP A 54 5.26 16.20 -9.61
C ASP A 54 4.55 15.34 -8.58
N LEU A 55 4.98 15.44 -7.32
CA LEU A 55 4.27 14.84 -6.19
C LEU A 55 2.93 15.58 -6.01
N LYS A 56 1.81 14.86 -6.13
CA LYS A 56 0.47 15.42 -5.95
C LYS A 56 -0.10 15.13 -4.58
N GLU A 57 0.04 13.89 -4.12
CA GLU A 57 -0.62 13.45 -2.89
C GLU A 57 0.24 12.43 -2.14
N ILE A 58 0.16 12.45 -0.82
CA ILE A 58 0.68 11.37 0.03
C ILE A 58 -0.45 10.92 0.95
N TYR A 59 -0.65 9.61 1.03
CA TYR A 59 -1.59 8.97 1.94
C TYR A 59 -0.87 8.00 2.88
N VAL A 60 -1.34 7.93 4.12
CA VAL A 60 -0.89 6.96 5.11
C VAL A 60 -2.03 5.99 5.41
N LEU A 61 -1.74 4.69 5.34
CA LEU A 61 -2.67 3.63 5.75
C LEU A 61 -1.99 2.74 6.80
N ALA A 62 -2.61 2.62 7.97
CA ALA A 62 -2.26 1.55 8.92
C ALA A 62 -2.67 0.16 8.38
N PRO A 63 -2.05 -0.94 8.85
CA PRO A 63 -2.37 -2.30 8.43
C PRO A 63 -3.86 -2.66 8.47
N LYS A 64 -4.58 -2.18 9.49
CA LYS A 64 -6.02 -2.41 9.65
C LYS A 64 -6.85 -1.93 8.45
N HIS A 65 -6.46 -0.82 7.82
CA HIS A 65 -7.14 -0.32 6.62
C HIS A 65 -6.80 -1.12 5.37
N LEU A 66 -5.62 -1.76 5.34
CA LEU A 66 -5.17 -2.60 4.24
C LEU A 66 -5.61 -4.06 4.37
N GLU A 67 -6.15 -4.48 5.52
CA GLU A 67 -6.55 -5.87 5.75
C GLU A 67 -7.53 -6.43 4.70
N PRO A 68 -8.52 -5.67 4.19
CA PRO A 68 -9.36 -6.16 3.09
C PRO A 68 -8.57 -6.51 1.82
N VAL A 69 -7.47 -5.80 1.56
CA VAL A 69 -6.57 -6.06 0.44
C VAL A 69 -5.69 -7.27 0.73
N PHE A 70 -5.12 -7.35 1.94
CA PHE A 70 -4.30 -8.47 2.36
C PHE A 70 -5.08 -9.77 2.36
N LYS A 71 -6.33 -9.74 2.84
CA LYS A 71 -7.21 -10.91 2.83
C LYS A 71 -7.50 -11.43 1.44
N ARG A 72 -7.75 -10.54 0.46
CA ARG A 72 -7.93 -10.95 -0.95
C ARG A 72 -6.69 -11.63 -1.52
N TRP A 73 -5.50 -11.19 -1.15
CA TRP A 73 -4.25 -11.82 -1.58
C TRP A 73 -4.01 -13.15 -0.88
N GLU A 74 -4.27 -13.22 0.43
CA GLU A 74 -4.23 -14.45 1.21
C GLU A 74 -5.17 -15.52 0.64
N ASP A 75 -6.41 -15.13 0.33
CA ASP A 75 -7.41 -16.06 -0.24
C ASP A 75 -6.99 -16.56 -1.62
N HIS A 76 -6.31 -15.72 -2.42
CA HIS A 76 -5.76 -16.16 -3.70
C HIS A 76 -4.57 -17.11 -3.52
N LEU A 77 -3.66 -16.81 -2.59
CA LEU A 77 -2.53 -17.70 -2.25
C LEU A 77 -3.03 -19.05 -1.76
N ASN A 78 -4.09 -19.09 -0.95
CA ASN A 78 -4.65 -20.31 -0.36
C ASN A 78 -5.61 -21.07 -1.29
N GLY A 79 -5.95 -20.56 -2.47
CA GLY A 79 -6.91 -21.18 -3.38
C GLY A 79 -8.38 -21.05 -2.95
N ASN A 80 -8.69 -20.09 -2.09
CA ASN A 80 -10.04 -19.75 -1.66
C ASN A 80 -10.74 -18.78 -2.62
N LYS A 81 -9.98 -18.12 -3.51
CA LYS A 81 -10.51 -17.19 -4.50
C LYS A 81 -11.43 -17.91 -5.48
N ILE A 82 -12.63 -17.40 -5.68
CA ILE A 82 -13.56 -17.87 -6.73
C ILE A 82 -13.45 -16.95 -7.95
N TYR A 83 -13.33 -17.52 -9.14
CA TYR A 83 -13.35 -16.81 -10.41
C TYR A 83 -14.26 -17.54 -11.40
N ARG A 84 -15.24 -16.82 -11.95
CA ARG A 84 -16.25 -17.39 -12.88
C ARG A 84 -16.96 -18.66 -12.35
N GLY A 85 -17.22 -18.69 -11.04
CA GLY A 85 -17.92 -19.82 -10.39
C GLY A 85 -16.99 -20.97 -9.97
N GLU A 86 -15.70 -20.91 -10.26
CA GLU A 86 -14.74 -21.97 -9.93
C GLU A 86 -13.71 -21.51 -8.90
N LYS A 87 -13.26 -22.42 -8.03
CA LYS A 87 -12.13 -22.15 -7.12
C LYS A 87 -10.84 -22.07 -7.92
N VAL A 88 -10.14 -20.95 -7.78
CA VAL A 88 -8.78 -20.78 -8.28
C VAL A 88 -7.86 -21.68 -7.48
N LYS A 89 -6.95 -22.39 -8.15
CA LYS A 89 -5.96 -23.24 -7.48
C LYS A 89 -5.06 -22.42 -6.55
N LYS A 90 -4.58 -23.06 -5.49
CA LYS A 90 -3.52 -22.54 -4.63
C LYS A 90 -2.30 -22.19 -5.51
N VAL A 91 -1.66 -21.05 -5.21
CA VAL A 91 -0.44 -20.61 -5.89
C VAL A 91 0.63 -20.24 -4.87
N ASP A 92 1.90 -20.53 -5.17
CA ASP A 92 3.01 -20.25 -4.24
C ASP A 92 3.35 -18.76 -4.16
N SER A 93 3.08 -18.01 -5.24
CA SER A 93 3.21 -16.57 -5.24
C SER A 93 2.27 -15.88 -6.22
N ILE A 94 1.93 -14.62 -5.92
CA ILE A 94 1.16 -13.73 -6.81
C ILE A 94 2.12 -12.71 -7.41
N ASN A 95 2.08 -12.55 -8.73
CA ASN A 95 2.91 -11.57 -9.42
C ASN A 95 2.33 -10.16 -9.29
N ASN A 96 3.04 -9.27 -8.58
CA ASN A 96 2.80 -7.83 -8.49
C ASN A 96 1.32 -7.44 -8.34
N PRO A 97 0.63 -7.93 -7.29
CA PRO A 97 -0.74 -7.53 -7.06
C PRO A 97 -0.84 -6.02 -6.86
N LYS A 98 -1.85 -5.41 -7.50
CA LYS A 98 -2.05 -3.95 -7.51
C LYS A 98 -3.04 -3.53 -6.42
N ILE A 99 -2.80 -2.38 -5.81
CA ILE A 99 -3.75 -1.69 -4.92
C ILE A 99 -4.36 -0.51 -5.71
N PRO A 100 -5.69 -0.44 -5.86
CA PRO A 100 -6.32 0.66 -6.57
C PRO A 100 -6.08 2.01 -5.88
N ILE A 101 -5.76 3.06 -6.63
CA ILE A 101 -5.60 4.43 -6.10
C ILE A 101 -6.87 4.91 -5.40
N LYS A 102 -8.04 4.58 -5.95
CA LYS A 102 -9.33 4.89 -5.33
C LYS A 102 -9.43 4.35 -3.91
N PHE A 103 -9.00 3.11 -3.67
CA PHE A 103 -8.97 2.50 -2.35
C PHE A 103 -8.08 3.27 -1.38
N VAL A 104 -6.88 3.67 -1.84
CA VAL A 104 -5.93 4.47 -1.05
C VAL A 104 -6.52 5.81 -0.64
N ARG A 105 -7.21 6.50 -1.56
CA ARG A 105 -7.86 7.80 -1.29
C ARG A 105 -9.03 7.69 -0.33
N GLU A 106 -9.83 6.62 -0.43
CA GLU A 106 -11.02 6.41 0.40
C GLU A 106 -10.69 5.96 1.83
N ASN A 107 -9.60 5.20 2.01
CA ASN A 107 -9.28 4.55 3.30
C ASN A 107 -8.00 5.11 3.95
N GLY A 108 -7.28 6.00 3.28
CA GLY A 108 -6.04 6.60 3.76
C GLY A 108 -6.21 7.99 4.33
N ILE A 109 -5.31 8.37 5.23
CA ILE A 109 -5.20 9.76 5.68
C ILE A 109 -4.27 10.51 4.75
N LYS A 110 -4.78 11.55 4.10
CA LYS A 110 -4.00 12.44 3.25
C LYS A 110 -3.09 13.32 4.11
N VAL A 111 -1.78 13.22 3.91
CA VAL A 111 -0.77 14.02 4.61
C VAL A 111 -0.09 15.07 3.71
N PHE A 112 -0.35 15.01 2.41
CA PHE A 112 0.13 15.99 1.42
C PHE A 112 -0.93 16.20 0.31
N PRO A 113 -1.16 17.44 -0.18
CA PRO A 113 -0.53 18.69 0.26
C PRO A 113 -1.03 19.13 1.64
N TYR A 114 -0.20 19.84 2.40
CA TYR A 114 -0.58 20.38 3.71
C TYR A 114 -1.05 21.83 3.58
N ASN A 115 -2.20 22.16 4.18
CA ASN A 115 -2.81 23.46 3.97
C ASN A 115 -2.21 24.57 4.87
N LYS A 116 -1.63 24.23 6.03
CA LYS A 116 -1.04 25.20 6.98
C LYS A 116 0.15 24.68 7.81
N THR A 117 0.17 23.38 8.16
CA THR A 117 1.28 22.73 8.88
C THR A 117 1.46 21.30 8.37
N PRO A 118 2.70 20.86 8.06
CA PRO A 118 2.95 19.47 7.68
C PRO A 118 2.45 18.51 8.76
N ILE A 119 1.62 17.55 8.36
CA ILE A 119 1.24 16.45 9.25
C ILE A 119 2.38 15.44 9.21
N ASP A 120 3.00 15.19 10.36
CA ASP A 120 3.98 14.11 10.49
C ASP A 120 3.28 12.75 10.35
N PRO A 121 3.62 11.92 9.34
CA PRO A 121 3.07 10.59 9.16
C PRO A 121 3.21 9.73 10.41
N ALA A 122 4.29 9.91 11.20
CA ALA A 122 4.52 9.14 12.42
C ALA A 122 3.38 9.34 13.43
N LYS A 123 2.96 10.59 13.63
CA LYS A 123 1.86 10.93 14.52
C LYS A 123 0.51 10.41 14.04
N VAL A 124 0.35 10.24 12.72
CA VAL A 124 -0.87 9.65 12.14
C VAL A 124 -0.94 8.16 12.43
N VAL A 125 0.19 7.47 12.56
CA VAL A 125 0.21 6.05 12.92
C VAL A 125 -0.18 5.84 14.38
N ASP A 126 0.26 6.72 15.27
CA ASP A 126 -0.08 6.65 16.70
C ASP A 126 -1.59 6.82 16.95
N SER A 127 -2.30 7.58 16.11
CA SER A 127 -3.76 7.69 16.22
C SER A 127 -4.51 6.45 15.71
N PHE A 128 -3.80 5.49 15.12
CA PHE A 128 -4.37 4.24 14.64
C PHE A 128 -4.10 3.03 15.54
N MET A 129 -3.17 3.14 16.50
CA MET A 129 -2.99 2.16 17.57
C MET A 129 -4.04 2.36 18.67
#